data_AF-A0A3S4LK48-F1
#
_entry.id   AF-A0A3S4LK48-F1
#
_cell.length_a   1.000
_cell.length_b   1.000
_cell.length_c   1.000
_cell.angle_alpha   90.00
_cell.angle_beta   90.00
_cell.angle_gamma   90.00
#
_symmetry.space_group_name_H-M   'P 1'
#
loop_
_entity.id
_entity.type
_entity.pdbx_description
1 polymer ?
#
loop_
_entity_poly.entity_id
_entity_poly.type
_entity_poly.pdbx_seq_one_letter_code
_entity_poly.pdbx_strand_id
1 'polypeptide(L)'
;MVGVAVPRSVDTVVAILGTLAAGAAFLPLDLDYPPERLAMMCEDAAPALLLTRSDVRGRLPDLPALCLDDAEARARLAAHAATPLDDAERPRPLDGDRLAYMIYTSGSTGNRRA
;
A
#
# COMPACT_ATOMS: atom_id res chain seq x y z
N MET A 1 3.62 3.95 6.55
CA MET A 1 2.38 3.45 5.92
C MET A 1 2.63 3.22 4.44
N VAL A 2 1.91 2.29 3.83
CA VAL A 2 1.98 1.95 2.40
C VAL A 2 0.60 2.14 1.78
N GLY A 3 0.50 2.88 0.68
CA GLY A 3 -0.73 2.98 -0.11
C GLY A 3 -0.89 1.75 -0.99
N VAL A 4 -2.07 1.13 -0.99
CA VAL A 4 -2.38 -0.06 -1.81
C VAL A 4 -3.41 0.34 -2.86
N ALA A 5 -2.93 0.53 -4.09
CA ALA A 5 -3.70 0.95 -5.25
C ALA A 5 -3.67 -0.16 -6.32
N VAL A 6 -4.16 -1.34 -5.96
CA VAL A 6 -4.12 -2.55 -6.81
C VAL A 6 -5.55 -2.94 -7.19
N PRO A 7 -5.88 -3.11 -8.49
CA PRO A 7 -7.18 -3.62 -8.92
C PRO A 7 -7.53 -4.92 -8.20
N ARG A 8 -8.82 -5.09 -7.87
CA ARG A 8 -9.32 -6.25 -7.11
C ARG A 8 -8.83 -7.56 -7.72
N SER A 9 -7.91 -8.23 -7.02
CA SER A 9 -7.24 -9.44 -7.47
C SER A 9 -6.55 -10.13 -6.30
N VAL A 10 -5.90 -11.28 -6.55
CA VAL A 10 -5.02 -11.93 -5.57
C VAL A 10 -3.87 -11.00 -5.16
N ASP A 11 -3.36 -10.20 -6.11
CA ASP A 11 -2.27 -9.24 -5.84
C ASP A 11 -2.67 -8.21 -4.77
N THR A 12 -3.95 -7.82 -4.69
CA THR A 12 -4.44 -6.93 -3.61
C THR A 12 -4.28 -7.57 -2.23
N VAL A 13 -4.62 -8.86 -2.10
CA VAL A 13 -4.49 -9.59 -0.83
C VAL A 13 -3.03 -9.76 -0.47
N VAL A 14 -2.18 -10.12 -1.45
CA VAL A 14 -0.73 -10.24 -1.27
C VAL A 14 -0.11 -8.90 -0.86
N ALA A 15 -0.53 -7.79 -1.47
CA ALA A 15 -0.05 -6.45 -1.13
C ALA A 15 -0.40 -6.05 0.32
N ILE A 16 -1.62 -6.34 0.76
CA ILE A 16 -2.06 -6.09 2.14
C ILE A 16 -1.26 -6.94 3.11
N LEU A 17 -1.18 -8.26 2.88
CA LEU A 17 -0.47 -9.17 3.77
C LEU A 17 1.03 -8.89 3.81
N GLY A 18 1.66 -8.60 2.67
CA GLY A 18 3.07 -8.23 2.61
C GLY A 18 3.36 -6.92 3.35
N THR A 19 2.47 -5.93 3.23
CA THR A 19 2.57 -4.66 3.99
C THR A 19 2.52 -4.90 5.49
N LEU A 20 1.55 -5.68 5.96
CA LEU A 20 1.40 -6.02 7.38
C LEU A 20 2.57 -6.89 7.89
N ALA A 21 3.03 -7.85 7.09
CA ALA A 21 4.16 -8.72 7.44
C ALA A 21 5.48 -7.95 7.54
N ALA A 22 5.63 -6.86 6.78
CA ALA A 22 6.73 -5.90 6.92
C ALA A 22 6.58 -4.95 8.14
N GLY A 23 5.46 -5.04 8.86
CA GLY A 23 5.17 -4.21 10.04
C GLY A 23 4.69 -2.80 9.72
N ALA A 24 4.21 -2.57 8.50
CA ALA A 24 3.64 -1.30 8.07
C ALA A 24 2.11 -1.33 8.06
N ALA A 25 1.49 -0.18 8.29
CA ALA A 25 0.07 0.03 8.04
C ALA A 25 -0.21 0.14 6.53
N PHE A 26 -1.36 -0.35 6.08
CA PHE A 26 -1.84 -0.12 4.71
C PHE A 26 -2.93 0.96 4.62
N LEU A 27 -2.94 1.71 3.52
CA LEU A 27 -4.01 2.62 3.12
C LEU A 27 -4.63 2.09 1.83
N PRO A 28 -5.87 1.57 1.82
CA PRO A 28 -6.52 1.16 0.59
C PRO A 28 -6.89 2.40 -0.24
N LEU A 29 -6.47 2.40 -1.49
CA LEU A 29 -6.79 3.44 -2.47
C LEU A 29 -7.74 2.84 -3.51
N ASP A 30 -8.98 3.32 -3.52
CA ASP A 30 -9.99 2.87 -4.47
C ASP A 30 -9.75 3.49 -5.85
N LEU A 31 -9.43 2.65 -6.84
CA LEU A 31 -9.13 3.09 -8.20
C LEU A 31 -10.37 3.61 -8.95
N ASP A 32 -11.57 3.48 -8.39
CA ASP A 32 -12.78 4.12 -8.90
C ASP A 32 -12.90 5.59 -8.45
N TYR A 33 -12.07 6.03 -7.47
CA TYR A 33 -11.99 7.43 -7.11
C TYR A 33 -11.28 8.27 -8.18
N PRO A 34 -11.69 9.54 -8.32
CA PRO A 34 -11.01 10.43 -9.25
C PRO A 34 -9.61 10.80 -8.72
N PRO A 35 -8.65 11.14 -9.61
CA PRO A 35 -7.25 11.35 -9.23
C PRO A 35 -7.05 12.39 -8.12
N GLU A 36 -7.85 13.46 -8.09
CA GLU A 36 -7.79 14.49 -7.04
C GLU A 36 -8.12 13.94 -5.65
N ARG A 37 -9.04 12.98 -5.57
CA ARG A 37 -9.39 12.34 -4.30
C ARG A 37 -8.27 11.42 -3.83
N LEU A 38 -7.64 10.69 -4.75
CA LEU A 38 -6.48 9.84 -4.45
C LEU A 38 -5.28 10.69 -4.01
N ALA A 39 -5.04 11.84 -4.66
CA ALA A 39 -4.02 12.79 -4.26
C ALA A 39 -4.25 13.32 -2.86
N MET A 40 -5.45 13.82 -2.56
CA MET A 40 -5.82 14.28 -1.21
C MET A 40 -5.61 13.19 -0.14
N MET A 41 -6.05 11.95 -0.39
CA MET A 41 -5.85 10.84 0.55
C MET A 41 -4.37 10.56 0.80
N CYS A 42 -3.54 10.62 -0.24
CA CYS A 42 -2.09 10.45 -0.13
C CYS A 42 -1.41 11.65 0.55
N GLU A 43 -1.86 12.87 0.32
CA GLU A 43 -1.35 14.07 0.99
C GLU A 43 -1.63 14.03 2.49
N ASP A 44 -2.84 13.63 2.89
CA ASP A 44 -3.25 13.56 4.29
C ASP A 44 -2.57 12.38 5.03
N ALA A 45 -2.50 11.21 4.40
CA ALA A 45 -1.92 10.01 5.02
C ALA A 45 -0.39 9.89 4.87
N ALA A 46 0.21 10.63 3.94
CA ALA A 46 1.64 10.61 3.60
C ALA A 46 2.25 9.19 3.51
N PRO A 47 1.74 8.28 2.65
CA PRO A 47 2.31 6.95 2.52
C PRO A 47 3.73 7.03 1.96
N ALA A 48 4.64 6.23 2.53
CA ALA A 48 6.04 6.22 2.11
C ALA A 48 6.27 5.50 0.76
N LEU A 49 5.32 4.66 0.36
CA LEU A 49 5.38 3.83 -0.84
C LEU A 49 3.95 3.52 -1.32
N LEU A 50 3.77 3.40 -2.64
CA LEU A 50 2.59 2.82 -3.26
C LEU A 50 2.88 1.41 -3.76
N LEU A 51 2.01 0.44 -3.44
CA LEU A 51 1.90 -0.83 -4.15
C LEU A 51 0.81 -0.69 -5.21
N THR A 52 1.15 -0.92 -6.47
CA THR A 52 0.26 -0.68 -7.61
C THR A 52 0.58 -1.64 -8.76
N ARG A 53 -0.10 -1.47 -9.90
CA ARG A 53 0.26 -2.05 -11.19
C ARG A 53 0.60 -0.95 -12.20
N SER A 54 1.36 -1.31 -13.23
CA SER A 54 1.83 -0.38 -14.27
C SER A 54 0.68 0.20 -15.10
N ASP A 55 -0.36 -0.60 -15.34
CA ASP A 55 -1.59 -0.23 -16.06
C ASP A 55 -2.39 0.92 -15.42
N VAL A 56 -2.31 1.08 -14.10
CA VAL A 56 -3.03 2.13 -13.35
C VAL A 56 -2.11 3.19 -12.72
N ARG A 57 -0.77 3.01 -12.77
CA ARG A 57 0.20 3.94 -12.15
C ARG A 57 0.03 5.38 -12.61
N GLY A 58 -0.33 5.60 -13.87
CA GLY A 58 -0.52 6.95 -14.44
C GLY A 58 -1.69 7.74 -13.84
N ARG A 59 -2.59 7.09 -13.10
CA ARG A 59 -3.71 7.74 -12.40
C ARG A 59 -3.39 8.10 -10.94
N LEU A 60 -2.23 7.68 -10.44
CA LEU A 60 -1.85 7.81 -9.05
C LEU A 60 -0.90 9.00 -8.82
N PRO A 61 -0.89 9.58 -7.62
CA PRO A 61 0.04 10.65 -7.25
C PRO A 61 1.50 10.28 -7.51
N ASP A 62 2.34 11.30 -7.67
CA ASP A 62 3.77 11.09 -7.87
C ASP A 62 4.47 10.75 -6.54
N LEU A 63 4.41 9.48 -6.18
CA LEU A 63 5.05 8.90 -5.00
C LEU A 63 5.93 7.72 -5.42
N PRO A 64 6.92 7.35 -4.59
CA PRO A 64 7.63 6.08 -4.75
C PRO A 64 6.62 4.94 -4.91
N ALA A 65 6.80 4.12 -5.95
CA ALA A 65 5.86 3.07 -6.28
C ALA A 65 6.57 1.77 -6.66
N LEU A 66 6.02 0.65 -6.20
CA LEU A 66 6.36 -0.68 -6.66
C LEU A 66 5.19 -1.21 -7.50
N CYS A 67 5.45 -1.39 -8.80
CA CYS A 67 4.51 -2.02 -9.72
C CYS A 67 4.65 -3.55 -9.62
N LEU A 68 3.60 -4.24 -9.18
CA LEU A 68 3.61 -5.70 -8.92
C LEU A 68 3.66 -6.54 -10.21
N ASP A 69 3.35 -5.94 -11.34
CA ASP A 69 3.41 -6.51 -12.69
C ASP A 69 4.71 -6.20 -13.42
N ASP A 70 5.59 -5.36 -12.85
CA ASP A 70 6.89 -5.06 -13.40
C ASP A 70 7.80 -6.31 -13.39
N ALA A 71 8.47 -6.55 -14.53
CA ALA A 71 9.27 -7.76 -14.72
C ALA A 71 10.49 -7.80 -13.80
N GLU A 72 11.14 -6.66 -13.59
CA GLU A 72 12.32 -6.57 -12.73
C GLU A 72 11.92 -6.75 -11.25
N ALA A 73 10.84 -6.09 -10.82
CA ALA A 73 10.27 -6.28 -9.49
C ALA A 73 9.93 -7.75 -9.23
N ARG A 74 9.28 -8.42 -10.19
CA ARG A 74 8.95 -9.85 -10.10
C ARG A 74 10.18 -10.75 -10.03
N ALA A 75 11.20 -10.47 -10.84
CA ALA A 75 12.45 -11.23 -10.80
C ALA A 75 13.15 -11.09 -9.44
N ARG A 76 13.17 -9.87 -8.87
CA ARG A 76 13.70 -9.61 -7.53
C ARG A 76 12.91 -10.35 -6.44
N LEU A 77 11.59 -10.31 -6.50
CA LEU A 77 10.73 -11.04 -5.56
C LEU A 77 10.95 -12.56 -5.65
N ALA A 78 11.08 -13.10 -6.86
CA ALA A 78 11.32 -14.53 -7.08
C ALA A 78 12.70 -15.00 -6.57
N ALA A 79 13.66 -14.09 -6.39
CA ALA A 79 14.96 -14.40 -5.81
C ALA A 79 14.92 -14.52 -4.26
N HIS A 80 13.83 -14.09 -3.62
CA HIS A 80 13.65 -14.26 -2.18
C HIS A 80 13.07 -15.63 -1.83
N ALA A 81 13.48 -16.17 -0.68
CA ALA A 81 12.91 -17.40 -0.16
C ALA A 81 11.44 -17.19 0.24
N ALA A 82 10.57 -18.11 -0.15
CA ALA A 82 9.16 -18.13 0.26
C ALA A 82 8.97 -18.74 1.65
N THR A 83 9.81 -18.34 2.61
CA THR A 83 9.75 -18.77 4.01
C THR A 83 9.08 -17.70 4.88
N PRO A 84 8.52 -18.06 6.04
CA PRO A 84 8.00 -17.06 6.98
C PRO A 84 9.07 -16.04 7.38
N LEU A 85 8.68 -14.77 7.48
CA LEU A 85 9.54 -13.67 7.91
C LEU A 85 9.81 -13.73 9.42
N ASP A 86 11.09 -13.73 9.79
CA ASP A 86 11.55 -13.58 11.16
C ASP A 86 11.51 -12.10 11.62
N ASP A 87 11.43 -11.86 12.93
CA ASP A 87 11.53 -10.51 13.51
C ASP A 87 12.88 -9.86 13.21
N ALA A 88 13.94 -10.65 13.05
CA ALA A 88 15.26 -10.17 12.64
C ALA A 88 15.28 -9.58 11.21
N GLU A 89 14.33 -9.96 10.37
CA GLU A 89 14.17 -9.43 9.01
C GLU A 89 13.36 -8.13 8.98
N ARG A 90 12.81 -7.70 10.12
CA ARG A 90 12.04 -6.46 10.27
C ARG A 90 12.91 -5.36 10.86
N PRO A 91 12.69 -4.08 10.49
CA PRO A 91 13.36 -2.96 11.15
C PRO A 91 13.06 -2.86 12.65
N ARG A 92 11.94 -3.43 13.09
CA ARG A 92 11.51 -3.52 14.49
C ARG A 92 10.51 -4.68 14.69
N PRO A 93 10.53 -5.41 15.82
CA PRO A 93 9.59 -6.51 16.12
C PRO A 93 8.14 -6.06 16.04
N LEU A 94 7.18 -6.93 15.73
CA LEU A 94 5.76 -6.56 15.72
C LEU A 94 5.22 -6.40 17.15
N ASP A 95 4.38 -5.38 17.36
CA ASP A 95 3.66 -5.15 18.61
C ASP A 95 2.20 -4.79 18.29
N GLY A 96 1.29 -5.07 19.23
CA GLY A 96 -0.16 -4.91 19.03
C GLY A 96 -0.65 -3.47 18.95
N ASP A 97 0.19 -2.50 19.32
CA ASP A 97 -0.18 -1.07 19.36
C ASP A 97 0.09 -0.37 18.03
N ARG A 98 0.58 -1.09 17.01
CA ARG A 98 0.85 -0.53 15.69
C ARG A 98 -0.41 -0.34 14.88
N LEU A 99 -0.43 0.77 14.16
CA LEU A 99 -1.40 1.01 13.11
C LEU A 99 -1.33 -0.12 12.07
N ALA A 100 -2.44 -0.83 11.86
CA ALA A 100 -2.58 -1.85 10.84
C ALA A 100 -3.12 -1.27 9.54
N TYR A 101 -4.06 -0.33 9.63
CA TYR A 101 -4.67 0.30 8.47
C TYR A 101 -5.19 1.71 8.78
N MET A 102 -5.36 2.51 7.72
CA MET A 102 -6.11 3.75 7.74
C MET A 102 -7.16 3.68 6.64
N ILE A 103 -8.44 3.83 6.98
CA ILE A 103 -9.55 3.73 6.03
C ILE A 103 -10.33 5.04 6.03
N TYR A 104 -10.48 5.62 4.83
CA TYR A 104 -11.31 6.81 4.62
C TYR A 104 -12.75 6.40 4.42
N THR A 105 -13.61 6.81 5.34
CA THR A 105 -15.06 6.70 5.17
C THR A 105 -15.59 7.94 4.44
N SER A 106 -16.74 7.83 3.79
CA SER A 106 -17.38 8.88 2.96
C SER A 106 -17.91 10.09 3.75
N GLY A 107 -17.19 10.53 4.79
CA GLY A 107 -17.59 11.50 5.81
C GLY A 107 -18.58 12.56 5.35
N SER A 108 -19.74 12.60 6.01
CA SER A 108 -20.87 13.52 5.77
C SER A 108 -20.59 15.00 6.01
N THR A 109 -19.34 15.42 6.18
CA THR A 109 -18.93 16.82 6.32
C THR A 109 -17.56 16.98 5.68
N GLY A 110 -17.49 17.81 4.64
CA GLY A 110 -16.43 17.88 3.63
C GLY A 110 -15.06 18.40 4.07
N ASN A 111 -14.62 18.08 5.28
CA ASN A 111 -13.23 18.25 5.69
C ASN A 111 -12.97 17.46 6.98
N ARG A 112 -12.52 16.21 6.87
CA ARG A 112 -11.88 15.53 8.00
C ARG A 112 -10.55 14.96 7.55
N ARG A 113 -9.50 15.56 8.11
CA ARG A 113 -8.16 14.99 8.18
C ARG A 113 -8.18 13.85 9.18
N ALA A 114 -7.48 12.76 8.87
CA ALA A 114 -7.31 11.62 9.77
C ALA A 114 -6.52 12.00 11.04
#